data_AF-A0A7X9PG41-F1
#
_entry.id   AF-A0A7X9PG41-F1
#
_cell.length_a   1.000
_cell.length_b   1.000
_cell.length_c   1.000
_cell.angle_alpha   90.00
_cell.angle_beta   90.00
_cell.angle_gamma   90.00
#
_symmetry.space_group_name_H-M   'P 1'
#
loop_
_entity.id
_entity.type
_entity.pdbx_description
1 polymer ?
#
loop_
_entity_poly.entity_id
_entity_poly.type
_entity_poly.pdbx_seq_one_letter_code
_entity_poly.pdbx_strand_id
1 'polypeptide(L)'
;MLIVDCNVEPSVPEGLGLKLKNHEKGGIVVWDPRNFRLYASKMRADKKPIRGHDVKKQLEDLKGMKKVNACMLDFFLANPVVIPETWKGKYGNNRFIYFWGTEYLNAKGSICIRCMFFGPGNRWNDGCIDLEMIFKENDFALMLKAA
;
A
#
# COMPACT_ATOMS: atom_id res chain seq x y z
N MET A 1 19.52 12.56 3.07
CA MET A 1 19.20 11.13 2.95
C MET A 1 18.07 10.84 3.90
N LEU A 2 16.96 10.27 3.42
CA LEU A 2 15.81 9.94 4.27
C LEU A 2 15.84 8.44 4.56
N ILE A 3 15.72 8.08 5.83
CA ILE A 3 15.78 6.70 6.32
C ILE A 3 14.50 6.43 7.09
N VAL A 4 13.91 5.25 6.86
CA VAL A 4 12.69 4.81 7.53
C VAL A 4 12.97 3.47 8.19
N ASP A 5 12.77 3.38 9.51
CA ASP A 5 12.79 2.10 10.21
C ASP A 5 11.44 1.39 10.00
N CYS A 6 11.44 0.36 9.17
CA CYS A 6 10.26 -0.44 8.86
C CYS A 6 10.14 -1.67 9.77
N ASN A 7 10.85 -1.71 10.91
CA ASN A 7 10.68 -2.73 11.95
C ASN A 7 9.77 -2.29 13.10
N VAL A 8 9.52 -0.99 13.21
CA VAL A 8 8.65 -0.42 14.25
C VAL A 8 7.20 -0.79 13.97
N GLU A 9 6.37 -0.76 15.01
CA GLU A 9 4.95 -0.95 14.83
C GLU A 9 4.36 0.22 14.02
N PRO A 10 3.69 -0.03 12.87
CA PRO A 10 3.09 1.04 12.09
C PRO A 10 1.87 1.60 12.81
N SER A 11 1.53 2.85 12.50
CA SER A 11 0.38 3.50 13.12
C SER A 11 -0.92 2.75 12.82
N VAL A 12 -1.80 2.75 13.82
CA VAL A 12 -3.20 2.36 13.69
C VAL A 12 -3.99 3.67 13.61
N PRO A 13 -4.61 4.01 12.45
CA PRO A 13 -5.33 5.26 12.32
C PRO A 13 -6.47 5.37 13.32
N GLU A 14 -6.50 6.50 14.03
CA GLU A 14 -7.58 6.83 14.94
C GLU A 14 -8.91 6.95 14.20
N GLY A 15 -10.01 6.50 14.82
CA GLY A 15 -11.35 6.59 14.24
C GLY A 15 -11.69 5.52 13.19
N LEU A 16 -10.74 4.73 12.69
CA LEU A 16 -11.03 3.63 11.75
C LEU A 16 -11.38 2.30 12.45
N GLY A 17 -11.25 2.22 13.78
CA GLY A 17 -11.54 1.01 14.55
C GLY A 17 -10.70 -0.20 14.12
N LEU A 18 -9.50 0.06 13.59
CA LEU A 18 -8.57 -0.96 13.14
C LEU A 18 -7.75 -1.49 14.32
N LYS A 19 -7.30 -2.75 14.19
CA LYS A 19 -6.29 -3.36 15.07
C LYS A 19 -5.20 -3.96 14.21
N LEU A 20 -3.94 -3.81 14.60
CA LEU A 20 -2.85 -4.46 13.89
C LEU A 20 -2.99 -5.99 13.99
N LYS A 21 -2.92 -6.68 12.85
CA LYS A 21 -3.00 -8.14 12.77
C LYS A 21 -1.67 -8.77 12.45
N ASN A 22 -1.03 -8.26 11.39
CA ASN A 22 0.24 -8.77 10.91
C ASN A 22 1.10 -7.61 10.41
N HIS A 23 2.40 -7.70 10.67
CA HIS A 23 3.37 -6.71 10.24
C HIS A 23 4.64 -7.43 9.75
N GLU A 24 4.85 -7.40 8.44
CA GLU A 24 6.09 -7.89 7.83
C GLU A 24 7.17 -6.82 8.02
N LYS A 25 8.18 -7.13 8.84
CA LYS A 25 9.30 -6.22 9.11
C LYS A 25 10.11 -5.95 7.85
N GLY A 26 10.28 -4.67 7.52
CA GLY A 26 10.96 -4.21 6.31
C GLY A 26 12.46 -3.90 6.51
N GLY A 27 12.95 -3.90 7.75
CA GLY A 27 14.31 -3.46 8.06
C GLY A 27 14.49 -1.94 7.99
N ILE A 28 15.74 -1.50 7.93
CA ILE A 28 16.07 -0.10 7.67
C ILE A 28 16.01 0.17 6.17
N VAL A 29 15.13 1.06 5.76
CA VAL A 29 14.92 1.39 4.35
C VAL A 29 15.45 2.80 4.07
N VAL A 30 16.40 2.90 3.13
CA VAL A 30 16.81 4.18 2.57
C VAL A 30 15.81 4.58 1.50
N TRP A 31 15.16 5.74 1.68
CA TRP A 31 14.21 6.25 0.70
C TRP A 31 14.94 6.73 -0.55
N ASP A 32 14.72 5.99 -1.63
CA ASP A 32 15.03 6.38 -3.00
C ASP A 32 13.88 5.92 -3.90
N PRO A 33 13.12 6.83 -4.52
CA PRO A 33 11.95 6.46 -5.33
C PRO A 33 12.30 5.52 -6.50
N ARG A 34 13.56 5.43 -6.92
CA ARG A 34 14.02 4.51 -7.99
C ARG A 34 14.02 3.04 -7.56
N ASN A 35 14.04 2.78 -6.25
CA ASN A 35 13.99 1.44 -5.67
C ASN A 35 12.55 0.93 -5.49
N PHE A 36 11.56 1.81 -5.63
CA PHE A 36 10.16 1.47 -5.45
C PHE A 36 9.44 1.35 -6.80
N ARG A 37 8.46 0.44 -6.85
CA ARG A 37 7.60 0.21 -8.02
C ARG A 37 6.15 0.13 -7.59
N LEU A 38 5.28 0.77 -8.37
CA LEU A 38 3.85 0.57 -8.30
C LEU A 38 3.50 -0.64 -9.15
N TYR A 39 3.10 -1.73 -8.51
CA TYR A 39 2.67 -2.94 -9.19
C TYR A 39 1.14 -2.93 -9.31
N ALA A 40 0.62 -2.81 -10.54
CA ALA A 40 -0.79 -3.01 -10.80
C ALA A 40 -1.09 -4.51 -10.74
N SER A 41 -2.11 -4.91 -9.97
CA SER A 41 -2.58 -6.28 -10.04
C SER A 41 -3.07 -6.58 -11.45
N LYS A 42 -2.65 -7.71 -12.03
CA LYS A 42 -3.10 -8.07 -13.37
C LYS A 42 -4.51 -8.61 -13.27
N MET A 43 -5.43 -8.04 -14.03
CA MET A 43 -6.69 -8.71 -14.32
C MET A 43 -6.39 -10.10 -14.88
N ARG A 44 -7.15 -11.11 -14.41
CA ARG A 44 -7.07 -12.45 -14.99
C ARG A 44 -7.50 -12.42 -16.46
N ALA A 45 -7.00 -13.39 -17.24
CA ALA A 45 -7.31 -13.50 -18.67
C ALA A 45 -8.83 -13.61 -18.96
N ASP A 46 -9.61 -14.06 -17.98
CA ASP A 46 -11.07 -14.15 -18.04
C ASP A 46 -11.80 -12.83 -17.67
N LYS A 47 -11.08 -11.71 -17.54
CA LYS A 47 -11.58 -10.39 -17.13
C LYS A 47 -12.35 -10.40 -15.80
N LYS A 48 -12.20 -11.43 -14.98
CA LYS A 48 -12.90 -11.48 -13.71
C LYS A 48 -12.27 -10.52 -12.70
N PRO A 49 -13.09 -9.90 -11.84
CA PRO A 49 -12.60 -9.13 -10.70
C PRO A 49 -11.59 -9.91 -9.87
N ILE A 50 -10.47 -9.29 -9.52
CA ILE A 50 -9.48 -9.87 -8.62
C ILE A 50 -9.76 -9.40 -7.19
N ARG A 51 -9.77 -10.35 -6.25
CA ARG A 51 -9.94 -10.06 -4.82
C ARG A 51 -8.59 -9.92 -4.13
N GLY A 52 -8.56 -9.34 -2.95
CA GLY A 52 -7.31 -9.05 -2.25
C GLY A 52 -6.47 -10.29 -1.92
N HIS A 53 -7.09 -11.45 -1.66
CA HIS A 53 -6.33 -12.70 -1.47
C HIS A 53 -5.57 -13.13 -2.74
N ASP A 54 -6.17 -12.94 -3.92
CA ASP A 54 -5.54 -13.24 -5.19
C ASP A 54 -4.41 -12.25 -5.48
N VAL A 55 -4.61 -10.96 -5.16
CA VAL A 55 -3.56 -9.95 -5.27
C VAL A 55 -2.39 -10.31 -4.35
N LYS A 56 -2.65 -10.65 -3.09
CA LYS A 56 -1.61 -11.05 -2.13
C LYS A 56 -0.75 -12.19 -2.68
N LYS A 57 -1.39 -13.23 -3.23
CA LYS A 57 -0.68 -14.35 -3.87
C LYS A 57 0.16 -13.90 -5.07
N GLN A 58 -0.40 -13.05 -5.95
CA GLN A 58 0.37 -12.50 -7.08
C GLN A 58 1.62 -11.73 -6.60
N LEU A 59 1.52 -10.98 -5.50
CA LEU A 59 2.65 -10.23 -4.95
C LEU A 59 3.72 -11.15 -4.34
N GLU A 60 3.31 -12.26 -3.73
CA GLU A 60 4.22 -13.27 -3.18
C GLU A 60 5.01 -14.00 -4.29
N ASP A 61 4.40 -14.16 -5.48
CA ASP A 61 5.05 -14.76 -6.65
C ASP A 61 6.04 -13.81 -7.36
N LEU A 62 6.09 -12.51 -7.02
CA LEU A 62 7.00 -11.55 -7.62
C LEU A 62 8.44 -11.72 -7.13
N LYS A 63 9.27 -12.33 -7.96
CA LYS A 63 10.71 -12.47 -7.70
C LYS A 63 11.43 -11.12 -7.71
N GLY A 64 12.35 -10.95 -6.76
CA GLY A 64 13.19 -9.74 -6.66
C GLY A 64 12.44 -8.50 -6.14
N MET A 65 11.25 -8.67 -5.57
CA MET A 65 10.45 -7.60 -4.98
C MET A 65 9.99 -7.98 -3.58
N LYS A 66 9.83 -6.99 -2.72
CA LYS A 66 9.29 -7.13 -1.36
C LYS A 66 8.08 -6.21 -1.20
N LYS A 67 7.04 -6.72 -0.53
CA LYS A 67 5.86 -5.92 -0.15
C LYS A 67 6.30 -4.82 0.80
N VAL A 68 5.83 -3.60 0.58
CA VAL A 68 6.11 -2.49 1.47
C VAL A 68 5.06 -2.42 2.57
N ASN A 69 5.49 -2.21 3.82
CA ASN A 69 4.62 -2.17 5.00
C ASN A 69 4.14 -0.74 5.33
N ALA A 70 3.24 -0.61 6.29
CA ALA A 70 2.60 0.66 6.61
C ALA A 70 3.53 1.71 7.27
N CYS A 71 4.75 1.37 7.70
CA CYS A 71 5.72 2.36 8.17
C CYS A 71 6.09 3.35 7.06
N MET A 72 6.18 2.88 5.81
CA MET A 72 6.41 3.76 4.67
C MET A 72 5.21 4.66 4.37
N LEU A 73 3.99 4.17 4.59
CA LEU A 73 2.78 5.00 4.48
C LEU A 73 2.83 6.15 5.47
N ASP A 74 3.11 5.85 6.74
CA ASP A 74 3.19 6.86 7.80
C ASP A 74 4.29 7.91 7.49
N PHE A 75 5.45 7.45 7.01
CA PHE A 75 6.51 8.32 6.54
C PHE A 75 6.05 9.24 5.40
N PHE A 76 5.34 8.72 4.40
CA PHE A 76 4.86 9.52 3.27
C PHE A 76 3.81 10.56 3.68
N LEU A 77 2.87 10.18 4.56
CA LEU A 77 1.86 11.11 5.06
C LEU A 77 2.48 12.24 5.89
N ALA A 78 3.54 11.95 6.65
CA ALA A 78 4.30 12.96 7.38
C ALA A 78 5.19 13.83 6.47
N ASN A 79 5.58 13.32 5.30
CA ASN A 79 6.53 13.97 4.38
C ASN A 79 6.01 14.00 2.93
N PRO A 80 4.84 14.60 2.65
CA PRO A 80 4.17 14.46 1.35
C PRO A 80 4.98 14.99 0.16
N VAL A 81 5.91 15.93 0.40
CA VAL A 81 6.79 16.54 -0.62
C VAL A 81 7.76 15.55 -1.26
N VAL A 82 8.01 14.39 -0.64
CA VAL A 82 8.96 13.38 -1.15
C VAL A 82 8.29 12.36 -2.06
N ILE A 83 6.96 12.35 -2.10
CA ILE A 83 6.17 11.41 -2.87
C ILE A 83 6.26 11.83 -4.35
N PRO A 84 6.62 10.92 -5.28
CA PRO A 84 6.70 11.28 -6.69
C PRO A 84 5.39 11.82 -7.23
N GLU A 85 5.43 12.95 -7.94
CA GLU A 85 4.25 13.53 -8.61
C GLU A 85 3.58 12.54 -9.58
N THR A 86 4.39 11.67 -10.20
CA THR A 86 3.90 10.62 -11.10
C THR A 86 3.04 9.56 -10.43
N TRP A 87 3.06 9.47 -9.09
CA TRP A 87 2.22 8.58 -8.32
C TRP A 87 0.79 9.09 -8.18
N LYS A 88 0.57 10.40 -8.36
CA LYS A 88 -0.78 10.96 -8.38
C LYS A 88 -1.57 10.34 -9.54
N GLY A 89 -2.85 10.11 -9.27
CA GLY A 89 -3.80 9.75 -10.32
C GLY A 89 -3.93 10.88 -11.35
N LYS A 90 -4.35 10.56 -12.56
CA LYS A 90 -4.81 11.60 -13.51
C LYS A 90 -6.13 12.18 -12.97
N TYR A 91 -6.44 13.43 -13.32
CA TYR A 91 -7.68 14.07 -12.89
C TYR A 91 -8.90 13.19 -13.21
N GLY A 92 -9.76 12.91 -12.22
CA GLY A 92 -10.90 12.01 -12.35
C GLY A 92 -10.59 10.50 -12.24
N ASN A 93 -9.33 10.11 -12.07
CA ASN A 93 -8.92 8.72 -11.88
C ASN A 93 -8.05 8.59 -10.63
N ASN A 94 -8.69 8.35 -9.48
CA ASN A 94 -7.99 8.14 -8.22
C ASN A 94 -7.12 6.89 -8.30
N ARG A 95 -5.83 7.07 -8.02
CA ARG A 95 -4.88 5.97 -7.88
C ARG A 95 -4.73 5.64 -6.40
N PHE A 96 -5.01 4.39 -6.04
CA PHE A 96 -4.77 3.88 -4.69
C PHE A 96 -3.46 3.11 -4.67
N ILE A 97 -2.61 3.40 -3.68
CA ILE A 97 -1.33 2.75 -3.47
C ILE A 97 -1.38 2.03 -2.13
N TYR A 98 -1.30 0.70 -2.16
CA TYR A 98 -1.51 -0.22 -1.04
C TYR A 98 -0.18 -0.72 -0.46
N PHE A 99 -0.16 -0.85 0.87
CA PHE A 99 1.02 -1.25 1.66
C PHE A 99 0.83 -2.66 2.22
N TRP A 100 0.98 -3.65 1.34
CA TRP A 100 0.68 -5.05 1.58
C TRP A 100 1.57 -5.77 2.60
N GLY A 101 2.63 -5.12 3.11
CA GLY A 101 3.44 -5.65 4.21
C GLY A 101 2.77 -5.47 5.58
N THR A 102 1.55 -4.95 5.67
CA THR A 102 0.81 -4.82 6.92
C THR A 102 -0.66 -5.14 6.74
N GLU A 103 -1.20 -5.94 7.65
CA GLU A 103 -2.60 -6.32 7.73
C GLU A 103 -3.21 -5.80 9.02
N TYR A 104 -4.41 -5.25 8.90
CA TYR A 104 -5.22 -4.79 10.02
C TYR A 104 -6.50 -5.62 10.09
N LEU A 105 -7.13 -5.69 11.26
CA LEU A 105 -8.50 -6.17 11.44
C LEU A 105 -9.41 -4.98 11.66
N ASN A 106 -10.51 -4.92 10.91
CA ASN A 106 -11.58 -3.96 11.19
C ASN A 106 -12.50 -4.45 12.32
N ALA A 107 -13.42 -3.58 12.76
CA ALA A 107 -14.40 -3.89 13.80
C ALA A 107 -15.31 -5.09 13.49
N LYS A 108 -15.42 -5.50 12.22
CA LYS A 108 -16.18 -6.69 11.78
C LYS A 108 -15.33 -7.97 11.71
N GLY A 109 -14.03 -7.88 12.02
CA GLY A 109 -13.10 -8.99 11.96
C GLY A 109 -12.54 -9.28 10.56
N SER A 110 -12.84 -8.46 9.55
CA SER A 110 -12.23 -8.62 8.22
C SER A 110 -10.81 -8.08 8.18
N ILE A 111 -9.97 -8.67 7.35
CA ILE A 111 -8.62 -8.17 7.08
C ILE A 111 -8.71 -6.93 6.20
N CYS A 112 -7.99 -5.88 6.56
CA CYS A 112 -7.87 -4.66 5.78
C CYS A 112 -6.41 -4.31 5.48
N ILE A 113 -6.17 -3.78 4.29
CA ILE A 113 -4.87 -3.26 3.86
C ILE A 113 -4.95 -1.75 3.77
N ARG A 114 -4.01 -1.04 4.40
CA ARG A 114 -3.94 0.43 4.30
C ARG A 114 -3.42 0.88 2.94
N CYS A 115 -3.89 2.04 2.52
CA CYS A 115 -3.52 2.67 1.27
C CYS A 115 -3.44 4.18 1.40
N MET A 116 -2.79 4.81 0.43
CA MET A 116 -2.87 6.25 0.19
C MET A 116 -3.35 6.55 -1.23
N PHE A 117 -3.94 7.73 -1.38
CA PHE A 117 -4.36 8.26 -2.67
C PHE A 117 -4.28 9.79 -2.66
N PHE A 118 -4.03 10.36 -3.84
CA PHE A 118 -4.12 11.81 -4.01
C PHE A 118 -5.56 12.16 -4.36
N GLY A 119 -6.21 12.96 -3.51
CA GLY A 119 -7.66 13.17 -3.55
C GLY A 119 -8.08 14.63 -3.57
N PRO A 120 -9.39 14.89 -3.37
CA PRO A 120 -9.92 16.22 -3.23
C PRO A 120 -9.16 17.05 -2.18
N GLY A 121 -9.07 18.37 -2.40
CA GLY A 121 -8.29 19.27 -1.56
C GLY A 121 -6.79 19.27 -1.87
N ASN A 122 -6.39 18.71 -3.02
CA ASN A 122 -5.01 18.74 -3.54
C ASN A 122 -3.98 18.19 -2.52
N ARG A 123 -4.35 17.11 -1.84
CA ARG A 123 -3.53 16.49 -0.79
C ARG A 123 -3.54 14.96 -0.86
N TRP A 124 -2.52 14.36 -0.28
CA TRP A 124 -2.50 12.92 0.01
C TRP A 124 -3.42 12.62 1.18
N ASN A 125 -4.25 11.60 1.02
CA ASN A 125 -5.13 11.06 2.05
C ASN A 125 -4.82 9.56 2.19
N ASP A 126 -5.22 8.98 3.30
CA ASP A 126 -5.12 7.55 3.55
C ASP A 126 -6.49 6.90 3.72
N GLY A 127 -6.48 5.58 3.74
CA GLY A 127 -7.66 4.77 3.97
C GLY A 127 -7.30 3.30 4.08
N CYS A 128 -8.32 2.45 4.12
CA CYS A 128 -8.15 1.01 4.13
C CYS A 128 -9.20 0.33 3.26
N ILE A 129 -8.81 -0.78 2.62
CA ILE A 129 -9.74 -1.64 1.89
C ILE A 129 -9.84 -2.99 2.58
N ASP A 130 -11.04 -3.56 2.64
CA ASP A 130 -11.26 -4.94 3.04
C ASP A 130 -10.68 -5.88 1.97
N LEU A 131 -9.95 -6.91 2.40
CA LEU A 131 -9.29 -7.89 1.54
C LEU A 131 -10.29 -8.67 0.66
N GLU A 132 -11.56 -8.77 1.09
CA GLU A 132 -12.62 -9.40 0.30
C GLU A 132 -13.20 -8.50 -0.80
N MET A 133 -12.88 -7.20 -0.79
CA MET A 133 -13.29 -6.30 -1.86
C MET A 133 -12.51 -6.55 -3.15
N ILE A 134 -13.14 -6.13 -4.24
CA ILE A 134 -12.57 -6.16 -5.59
C ILE A 134 -11.52 -5.07 -5.72
N PHE A 135 -10.30 -5.45 -6.12
CA PHE A 135 -9.26 -4.53 -6.53
C PHE A 135 -9.48 -4.12 -7.98
N LYS A 136 -9.38 -2.82 -8.23
CA LYS A 136 -9.61 -2.17 -9.52
C LYS A 136 -8.30 -2.07 -10.32
N GLU A 137 -8.42 -1.79 -11.62
CA GLU A 137 -7.27 -1.62 -12.51
C GLU A 137 -6.31 -0.49 -12.10
N ASN A 138 -6.80 0.51 -11.34
CA ASN A 138 -6.00 1.63 -10.85
C ASN A 138 -5.55 1.48 -9.39
N ASP A 139 -5.62 0.25 -8.87
CA ASP A 139 -5.14 -0.10 -7.54
C ASP A 139 -3.74 -0.74 -7.66
N PHE A 140 -2.78 -0.16 -6.95
CA PHE A 140 -1.37 -0.52 -7.05
C PHE A 140 -0.84 -1.01 -5.71
N ALA A 141 -0.10 -2.10 -5.70
CA ALA A 141 0.75 -2.45 -4.56
C ALA A 141 2.07 -1.67 -4.64
N LEU A 142 2.51 -1.10 -3.52
CA LEU A 142 3.86 -0.55 -3.45
C LEU A 142 4.85 -1.67 -3.14
N MET A 143 5.83 -1.83 -4.02
CA MET A 143 6.86 -2.87 -3.95
C MET A 143 8.25 -2.25 -3.90
N LEU A 144 9.13 -2.82 -3.10
CA LEU A 144 10.54 -2.47 -3.00
C LEU A 144 11.38 -3.52 -3.73
N LYS A 145 12.32 -3.09 -4.58
CA LYS A 145 13.30 -4.01 -5.19
C LYS A 145 14.12 -4.67 -4.09
N ALA A 146 14.20 -5.99 -4.12
CA ALA A 146 15.17 -6.72 -3.31
C ALA A 146 16.58 -6.45 -3.86
N ALA A 147 17.55 -6.30 -2.95
CA ALA A 147 18.96 -6.30 -3.28
C ALA A 147 19.42 -7.68 -3.75
#